data_AF-A0A525BZT8-F1
#
_entry.id   AF-A0A525BZT8-F1
#
_cell.length_a   1.000
_cell.length_b   1.000
_cell.length_c   1.000
_cell.angle_alpha   90.00
_cell.angle_beta   90.00
_cell.angle_gamma   90.00
#
_symmetry.space_group_name_H-M   'P 1'
#
loop_
_entity.id
_entity.type
_entity.pdbx_description
1 polymer ?
#
loop_
_entity_poly.entity_id
_entity_poly.type
_entity_poly.pdbx_seq_one_letter_code
_entity_poly.pdbx_strand_id
1 'polypeptide(L)'
;MKSLLALLLAFGIIGFYFYLIYLLAKVIWPLLPNWGQGIGFVGLAALLIGAPIICFAPIARKRYSHGIKKDNEIKKDKDDE
;
A
#
# COMPACT_ATOMS: atom_id res chain seq x y z
N MET A 1 11.99 -2.68 -26.65
CA MET A 1 11.51 -1.33 -27.05
C MET A 1 10.09 -1.04 -26.56
N LYS A 2 9.09 -1.91 -26.80
CA LYS A 2 7.69 -1.68 -26.37
C LYS A 2 7.51 -1.50 -24.84
N SER A 3 8.23 -2.25 -23.99
CA SER A 3 8.14 -2.10 -22.52
C SER A 3 8.75 -0.81 -21.98
N LEU A 4 9.80 -0.28 -22.62
CA LEU A 4 10.39 1.01 -22.23
C LEU A 4 9.44 2.16 -22.50
N LEU A 5 8.73 2.10 -23.64
CA LEU A 5 7.73 3.08 -24.02
C LEU A 5 6.49 3.01 -23.10
N ALA A 6 6.07 1.80 -22.72
CA ALA A 6 5.01 1.60 -21.73
C ALA A 6 5.40 2.10 -20.33
N LEU A 7 6.65 1.88 -19.91
CA LEU A 7 7.17 2.39 -18.64
C LEU A 7 7.20 3.93 -18.64
N LEU A 8 7.64 4.55 -19.74
CA LEU A 8 7.67 6.00 -19.89
C LEU A 8 6.26 6.59 -19.87
N LEU A 9 5.31 5.95 -20.55
CA LEU A 9 3.91 6.35 -20.56
C LEU A 9 3.30 6.24 -19.15
N ALA A 10 3.57 5.14 -18.46
CA ALA A 10 3.13 4.93 -17.08
C ALA A 10 3.71 6.00 -16.15
N PHE A 11 4.99 6.32 -16.28
CA PHE A 11 5.63 7.38 -15.50
C PHE A 11 5.03 8.76 -15.79
N GLY A 12 4.72 9.04 -17.06
CA GLY A 12 4.03 10.26 -17.46
C GLY A 12 2.62 10.37 -16.87
N ILE A 13 1.85 9.29 -16.91
CA ILE A 13 0.49 9.23 -16.32
C ILE A 13 0.56 9.42 -14.80
N ILE A 14 1.50 8.74 -14.13
CA ILE A 14 1.72 8.89 -12.69
C ILE A 14 2.08 10.34 -12.35
N GLY A 15 3.05 10.92 -13.05
CA GLY A 15 3.46 12.31 -12.86
C GLY A 15 2.31 13.30 -13.09
N PHE A 16 1.51 13.08 -14.13
CA PHE A 16 0.31 13.88 -14.41
C PHE A 16 -0.72 13.79 -13.29
N TYR A 17 -0.92 12.60 -12.72
CA TYR A 17 -1.80 12.39 -11.58
C TYR A 17 -1.34 13.16 -10.34
N PHE A 18 -0.04 13.09 -10.02
CA PHE A 18 0.56 13.86 -8.93
C PHE A 18 0.45 15.37 -9.17
N TYR A 19 0.64 15.82 -10.41
CA TYR A 19 0.48 17.21 -10.80
C TYR A 19 -0.96 17.70 -10.58
N LEU A 20 -1.95 16.90 -10.97
CA LEU A 20 -3.37 17.20 -10.73
C LEU A 20 -3.67 17.29 -9.24
N ILE A 21 -3.22 16.31 -8.45
CA ILE A 21 -3.40 16.32 -7.00
C ILE A 21 -2.72 17.54 -6.37
N TYR A 22 -1.52 17.88 -6.82
CA TYR A 22 -0.78 19.05 -6.35
C TYR A 22 -1.51 20.34 -6.68
N LEU A 23 -2.06 20.48 -7.89
CA LEU A 23 -2.79 21.66 -8.32
C LEU A 23 -4.12 21.78 -7.56
N LEU A 24 -4.80 20.65 -7.37
CA LEU A 24 -6.01 20.55 -6.55
C LEU A 24 -5.70 20.95 -5.11
N ALA A 25 -4.64 20.42 -4.49
CA ALA A 25 -4.20 20.84 -3.17
C ALA A 25 -3.83 22.33 -3.18
N LYS A 26 -2.98 22.81 -4.08
CA LYS A 26 -2.55 24.21 -4.09
C LYS A 26 -3.72 25.21 -4.23
N VAL A 27 -4.78 24.85 -4.94
CA VAL A 27 -5.94 25.72 -5.17
C VAL A 27 -7.02 25.52 -4.10
N ILE A 28 -7.39 24.28 -3.78
CA ILE A 28 -8.48 23.96 -2.84
C ILE A 28 -8.04 23.98 -1.39
N TRP A 29 -6.78 23.63 -1.09
CA TRP A 29 -6.24 23.67 0.27
C TRP A 29 -6.25 25.05 0.93
N PRO A 30 -5.90 26.17 0.26
CA PRO A 30 -6.05 27.49 0.84
C PRO A 30 -7.52 27.96 0.92
N LEU A 31 -8.43 27.34 0.16
CA LEU A 31 -9.88 27.58 0.28
C LEU A 31 -10.52 26.77 1.42
N LEU A 32 -9.88 25.69 1.87
CA LEU A 32 -10.39 24.86 2.96
C LEU A 32 -10.23 25.57 4.31
N PRO A 33 -11.29 25.61 5.15
CA PRO A 33 -11.17 26.06 6.53
C PRO A 33 -10.21 25.17 7.32
N ASN A 34 -9.58 25.69 8.37
CA ASN A 34 -8.51 25.03 9.15
C ASN A 34 -8.80 23.56 9.53
N TRP A 35 -10.07 23.22 9.80
CA TRP A 35 -10.50 21.85 10.10
C TRP A 35 -10.38 20.89 8.90
N GLY A 36 -10.66 21.36 7.69
CA GLY A 36 -10.55 20.57 6.46
C GLY A 36 -9.10 20.26 6.08
N GLN A 37 -8.19 21.21 6.31
CA GLN A 37 -6.76 20.97 6.13
C GLN A 37 -6.23 19.89 7.09
N GLY A 38 -6.71 19.90 8.34
CA GLY A 38 -6.38 18.87 9.33
C GLY A 38 -6.84 17.47 8.91
N ILE A 39 -8.08 17.34 8.44
CA ILE A 39 -8.62 16.05 7.98
C ILE A 39 -7.82 15.52 6.78
N GLY A 40 -7.50 16.38 5.82
CA GLY A 40 -6.69 16.00 4.66
C GLY A 40 -5.30 15.51 5.06
N PHE A 41 -4.67 16.16 6.05
CA PHE A 41 -3.35 15.76 6.55
C PHE A 41 -3.38 14.42 7.28
N VAL A 42 -4.39 14.20 8.13
CA VAL A 42 -4.59 12.93 8.84
C VAL A 42 -4.87 11.79 7.84
N GLY A 43 -5.70 12.04 6.83
CA GLY A 43 -5.98 11.07 5.76
C GLY A 43 -4.72 10.70 4.97
N LEU A 44 -3.89 11.68 4.62
CA LEU A 44 -2.62 11.46 3.92
C LEU A 44 -1.65 10.64 4.79
N ALA A 45 -1.52 10.98 6.07
CA ALA A 45 -0.68 10.27 7.02
C ALA A 45 -1.14 8.82 7.22
N ALA A 46 -2.45 8.60 7.36
CA ALA A 46 -3.04 7.27 7.46
C ALA A 46 -2.80 6.44 6.20
N LEU A 47 -2.83 7.04 5.01
CA LEU A 47 -2.47 6.38 3.75
C LEU A 47 -0.98 6.03 3.69
N LEU A 48 -0.10 6.96 4.08
CA LEU A 48 1.34 6.75 4.08
C LEU A 48 1.76 5.60 5.01
N ILE A 49 1.12 5.51 6.18
CA ILE A 49 1.40 4.49 7.19
C ILE A 49 0.62 3.19 6.89
N GLY A 50 -0.61 3.29 6.40
CA GLY A 50 -1.48 2.15 6.10
C GLY A 50 -1.09 1.39 4.84
N ALA A 51 -0.59 2.07 3.80
CA ALA A 51 -0.16 1.44 2.55
C ALA A 51 0.92 0.35 2.75
N PRO A 52 2.01 0.57 3.49
CA PRO A 52 2.97 -0.50 3.77
C PRO A 52 2.32 -1.63 4.58
N ILE A 53 1.49 -1.32 5.59
CA ILE A 53 0.82 -2.34 6.42
C ILE A 53 -0.05 -3.26 5.57
N ILE A 54 -0.84 -2.72 4.64
CA ILE A 54 -1.71 -3.50 3.75
C ILE A 54 -0.88 -4.31 2.75
N CYS A 55 0.25 -3.78 2.27
CA CYS A 55 1.13 -4.45 1.32
C CYS A 55 1.92 -5.61 1.98
N PHE A 56 2.33 -5.45 3.25
CA PHE A 56 3.06 -6.48 4.00
C PHE A 56 2.16 -7.52 4.68
N ALA A 57 0.88 -7.20 4.94
CA ALA A 57 -0.09 -8.12 5.52
C ALA A 57 -0.24 -9.49 4.78
N PRO A 58 -0.36 -9.56 3.44
CA PRO A 58 -0.48 -10.83 2.74
C PRO A 58 0.82 -11.64 2.75
N ILE A 59 1.98 -10.99 2.81
CA ILE A 59 3.30 -11.65 2.91
C ILE A 59 3.49 -12.29 4.29
N ALA A 60 3.07 -11.61 5.36
CA ALA A 60 3.09 -12.17 6.70
C ALA A 60 2.16 -13.39 6.82
N ARG A 61 0.92 -13.30 6.28
CA ARG A 61 -0.04 -14.44 6.30
C ARG A 61 0.49 -15.69 5.60
N LYS A 62 1.22 -15.55 4.48
CA LYS A 62 1.82 -16.69 3.78
C LYS A 62 2.89 -17.41 4.62
N ARG A 63 3.68 -16.70 5.43
CA ARG A 63 4.69 -17.32 6.30
C ARG A 63 4.05 -18.08 7.47
N TYR A 64 3.01 -17.54 8.10
CA TYR A 64 2.30 -18.23 9.19
C TYR A 64 1.59 -19.50 8.71
N SER A 65 1.00 -19.49 7.51
CA SER A 65 0.30 -20.67 6.98
C SER A 65 1.24 -21.83 6.63
N HIS A 66 2.51 -21.55 6.29
CA HIS A 66 3.52 -22.59 6.04
C HIS A 66 4.13 -23.14 7.34
N GLY A 67 4.26 -22.31 8.38
CA GLY A 67 4.72 -22.74 9.71
C GLY A 67 3.74 -23.71 10.38
N ILE A 68 2.44 -23.39 10.37
CA ILE A 68 1.40 -24.25 10.96
C ILE A 68 1.30 -25.61 10.25
N LYS A 69 1.52 -25.65 8.94
CA LYS A 69 1.44 -26.92 8.19
C LYS A 69 2.58 -27.88 8.58
N LYS A 70 3.78 -27.35 8.81
CA LYS A 70 4.95 -28.16 9.20
C LYS A 70 4.84 -28.71 10.62
N ASP A 71 4.32 -27.92 11.56
CA ASP A 71 4.10 -28.40 12.94
C ASP A 71 3.04 -29.50 13.02
N ASN A 72 1.99 -29.43 12.18
CA ASN A 72 0.97 -30.47 12.13
C ASN A 72 1.46 -31.78 11.47
N GLU A 73 2.39 -31.71 10.52
CA GLU A 73 3.02 -32.92 9.94
C GLU A 73 3.97 -33.60 10.95
N ILE A 74 4.77 -32.83 11.70
CA ILE A 74 5.67 -33.36 12.73
C ILE A 74 4.89 -34.02 13.89
N LYS A 75 3.71 -33.50 14.22
CA LYS A 75 2.87 -34.10 15.27
C LYS A 75 2.29 -35.45 14.85
N LYS A 76 1.87 -35.58 13.59
CA LYS A 76 1.30 -36.82 13.06
C LYS A 76 2.30 -37.97 13.05
N ASP A 77 3.54 -37.68 12.67
CA ASP A 77 4.63 -38.66 12.60
C ASP A 77 5.02 -39.23 13.97
N LYS A 78 4.73 -38.52 15.06
CA LYS A 78 4.98 -38.98 16.44
C LYS A 78 3.84 -39.77 17.08
N ASP A 79 2.63 -39.66 16.54
CA ASP A 79 1.47 -40.41 17.04
C ASP A 79 1.36 -41.80 16.39
N ASP A 80 2.14 -42.03 15.31
CA ASP A 80 2.17 -43.27 14.52
C ASP A 80 3.34 -44.22 14.91
N GLU A 81 4.16 -43.88 15.93
CA GLU A 81 5.30 -44.67 16.48
C GLU A 81 4.97 -45.23 17.88
#